data_AF-A0A183G644-F1
#
_entry.id   AF-A0A183G644-F1
#
_cell.length_a   1.000
_cell.length_b   1.000
_cell.length_c   1.000
_cell.angle_alpha   90.00
_cell.angle_beta   90.00
_cell.angle_gamma   90.00
#
_symmetry.space_group_name_H-M   'P 1'
#
loop_
_entity.id
_entity.type
_entity.pdbx_description
1 polymer ?
#
loop_
_entity_poly.entity_id
_entity_poly.type
_entity_poly.pdbx_seq_one_letter_code
_entity_poly.pdbx_strand_id
1 'polypeptide(L)'
;MGRTLQILEGKIGEQRVFLLNTHLESMREHSKARREQFKICMEKIQEIITRYPNCLLFFGGDLNIRDDEVANVPRGVADAWLAAGAKGDTEFTWDTRKNDNKHSFGARNRFDRIFWYGPLRRVKFALAGQQRIRSCLCFPSDHWAVHCEFS
;
A
#
# COMPACT_ATOMS: atom_id res chain seq x y z
N MET A 1 7.88 -10.82 12.86
CA MET A 1 8.86 -10.94 11.74
C MET A 1 9.75 -9.69 11.56
N GLY A 2 10.36 -9.13 12.62
CA GLY A 2 11.28 -7.97 12.49
C GLY A 2 10.70 -6.72 11.80
N ARG A 3 9.37 -6.53 11.85
CA ARG A 3 8.65 -5.51 11.06
C ARG A 3 8.87 -4.12 11.64
N THR A 4 8.96 -3.13 10.76
CA THR A 4 9.25 -1.73 11.11
C THR A 4 8.40 -0.78 10.28
N LEU A 5 8.08 0.38 10.84
CA LEU A 5 7.61 1.54 10.08
C LEU A 5 8.83 2.39 9.72
N GLN A 6 9.22 2.40 8.45
CA GLN A 6 10.28 3.26 7.94
C GLN A 6 9.70 4.61 7.54
N ILE A 7 10.26 5.69 8.07
CA ILE A 7 9.79 7.05 7.80
C ILE A 7 10.94 7.85 7.19
N LEU A 8 10.70 8.45 6.03
CA LEU A 8 11.57 9.42 5.41
C LEU A 8 10.83 10.76 5.35
N GLU A 9 11.45 11.80 5.90
CA GLU A 9 11.02 13.19 5.74
C GLU A 9 11.96 13.89 4.76
N GLY A 10 11.39 14.66 3.84
CA GLY A 10 12.15 15.42 2.87
C GLY A 10 11.33 16.52 2.21
N LYS A 11 11.82 16.98 1.05
CA LYS A 11 11.14 17.97 0.22
C LYS A 11 11.30 17.67 -1.26
N ILE A 12 10.32 18.08 -2.05
CA ILE A 12 10.38 18.17 -3.52
C ILE A 12 10.11 19.63 -3.88
N GLY A 13 11.13 20.37 -4.29
CA GLY A 13 11.08 21.83 -4.30
C GLY A 13 10.76 22.37 -2.90
N GLU A 14 9.75 23.23 -2.78
CA GLU A 14 9.28 23.74 -1.48
C GLU A 14 8.29 22.82 -0.76
N GLN A 15 7.76 21.82 -1.46
CA GLN A 15 6.75 20.93 -0.91
C GLN A 15 7.39 19.96 0.10
N ARG A 16 6.96 20.01 1.36
CA ARG A 16 7.35 19.02 2.37
C ARG A 16 6.72 17.68 2.04
N VAL A 17 7.52 16.61 2.08
CA VAL A 17 7.11 15.25 1.74
C VAL A 17 7.46 14.28 2.87
N PHE A 18 6.54 13.40 3.21
CA PHE A 18 6.73 12.27 4.10
C PHE A 18 6.46 10.97 3.34
N LEU A 19 7.43 10.05 3.38
CA LEU A 19 7.27 8.69 2.86
C LEU A 19 7.30 7.71 4.04
N LEU A 20 6.21 6.98 4.22
CA LEU A 20 6.06 5.97 5.26
C LEU A 20 5.92 4.61 4.58
N ASN A 21 6.96 3.79 4.66
CA ASN A 21 6.98 2.45 4.10
C ASN A 21 6.91 1.42 5.23
N THR A 22 6.11 0.38 5.06
CA THR A 22 6.04 -0.72 6.02
C THR A 22 5.71 -2.04 5.33
N HIS A 23 6.06 -3.12 6.02
CA HIS A 23 5.59 -4.45 5.70
C HIS A 23 4.90 -5.00 6.96
N LEU A 24 3.57 -4.99 7.02
CA LEU A 24 2.84 -5.40 8.23
C LEU A 24 2.75 -6.92 8.36
N GLU A 25 2.60 -7.41 9.59
CA GLU A 25 2.66 -8.84 9.93
C GLU A 25 1.82 -9.70 8.97
N SER A 26 2.46 -10.70 8.38
CA SER A 26 1.88 -11.51 7.31
C SER A 26 0.93 -12.59 7.85
N MET A 27 0.36 -13.38 6.95
CA MET A 27 -0.50 -14.52 7.27
C MET A 27 -1.82 -14.17 7.98
N ARG A 28 -2.74 -15.12 8.05
CA ARG A 28 -4.11 -14.87 8.50
C ARG A 28 -4.19 -14.77 10.02
N GLU A 29 -3.53 -15.71 10.68
CA GLU A 29 -3.39 -15.90 12.13
C GLU A 29 -2.84 -14.66 12.86
N HIS A 30 -2.07 -13.82 12.18
CA HIS A 30 -1.50 -12.60 12.77
C HIS A 30 -2.38 -11.35 12.60
N SER A 31 -3.68 -11.53 12.33
CA SER A 31 -4.65 -10.42 12.19
C SER A 31 -4.61 -9.43 13.35
N LYS A 32 -4.54 -9.91 14.59
CA LYS A 32 -4.45 -9.03 15.77
C LYS A 32 -3.21 -8.13 15.73
N ALA A 33 -2.04 -8.70 15.43
CA ALA A 33 -0.79 -7.95 15.35
C ALA A 33 -0.80 -6.95 14.19
N ARG A 34 -1.25 -7.37 13.01
CA ARG A 34 -1.35 -6.50 11.82
C ARG A 34 -2.32 -5.34 12.03
N ARG A 35 -3.50 -5.58 12.63
CA ARG A 35 -4.48 -4.51 12.96
C ARG A 35 -3.87 -3.49 13.92
N GLU A 36 -3.13 -3.94 14.94
CA GLU A 36 -2.45 -3.04 15.88
C GLU A 36 -1.33 -2.24 15.20
N GLN A 37 -0.52 -2.88 14.37
CA GLN A 37 0.52 -2.17 13.60
C GLN A 37 -0.09 -1.15 12.64
N PHE A 38 -1.18 -1.47 11.95
CA PHE A 38 -1.89 -0.54 11.08
C PHE A 38 -2.44 0.66 11.85
N LYS A 39 -3.03 0.41 13.03
CA LYS A 39 -3.50 1.47 13.94
C LYS A 39 -2.35 2.41 14.34
N ILE A 40 -1.20 1.88 14.76
CA ILE A 40 -0.01 2.66 15.09
C ILE A 40 0.45 3.51 13.88
N CYS A 41 0.40 2.96 12.66
CA CYS A 41 0.70 3.73 11.45
C CYS A 41 -0.28 4.89 11.24
N MET A 42 -1.58 4.65 11.41
CA MET A 42 -2.62 5.69 11.29
C MET A 42 -2.46 6.79 12.34
N GLU A 43 -2.14 6.44 13.59
CA GLU A 43 -1.84 7.40 14.65
C GLU A 43 -0.62 8.26 14.29
N LYS A 44 0.43 7.65 13.73
CA LYS A 44 1.61 8.39 13.29
C LYS A 44 1.30 9.33 12.12
N ILE A 45 0.47 8.89 11.18
CA ILE A 45 0.00 9.75 10.07
C ILE A 45 -0.80 10.93 10.63
N GLN A 46 -1.73 10.69 11.56
CA GLN A 46 -2.52 11.75 12.20
C GLN A 46 -1.60 12.78 12.88
N GLU A 47 -0.57 12.34 13.61
CA GLU A 47 0.43 13.23 14.23
C GLU A 47 1.12 14.12 13.18
N ILE A 48 1.60 13.52 12.09
CA ILE A 48 2.32 14.24 11.02
C ILE A 48 1.42 15.25 10.32
N ILE A 49 0.21 14.86 9.89
CA ILE A 49 -0.68 15.76 9.13
C ILE A 49 -1.23 16.88 10.02
N THR A 50 -1.39 16.64 11.33
CA THR A 50 -1.77 17.69 12.29
C THR A 50 -0.65 18.73 12.44
N ARG A 51 0.60 18.26 12.51
CA ARG A 51 1.77 19.14 12.63
C ARG A 51 2.09 19.88 11.32
N TYR A 52 1.82 19.25 10.17
CA TYR A 52 2.13 19.76 8.84
C TYR A 52 0.92 19.66 7.90
N PRO A 53 -0.10 20.53 8.05
CA PRO A 53 -1.38 20.42 7.35
C PRO A 53 -1.30 20.56 5.81
N ASN A 54 -0.18 21.06 5.27
CA ASN A 54 0.03 21.21 3.82
C ASN A 54 1.15 20.30 3.29
N CYS A 55 1.56 19.26 4.05
CA CYS A 55 2.54 18.30 3.54
C CYS A 55 1.93 17.39 2.47
N LEU A 56 2.81 16.78 1.66
CA LEU A 56 2.49 15.56 0.94
C LEU A 56 2.92 14.38 1.81
N LEU A 57 2.03 13.43 2.03
CA LEU A 57 2.33 12.22 2.75
C LEU A 57 1.90 11.03 1.91
N PHE A 58 2.78 10.04 1.80
CA PHE A 58 2.51 8.75 1.19
C PHE A 58 2.82 7.66 2.21
N PHE A 59 1.83 6.81 2.48
CA PHE A 59 1.96 5.65 3.36
C PHE A 59 1.60 4.39 2.59
N GLY A 60 2.43 3.35 2.66
CA GLY A 60 2.11 2.10 1.98
C GLY A 60 3.17 1.02 2.13
N GLY A 61 3.09 0.06 1.22
CA GLY A 61 3.93 -1.13 1.17
C GLY A 61 3.07 -2.40 1.14
N ASP A 62 3.65 -3.54 1.50
CA ASP A 62 2.90 -4.78 1.72
C ASP A 62 2.22 -4.72 3.09
N LEU A 63 0.98 -4.28 3.10
CA LEU A 63 0.23 -4.12 4.33
C LEU A 63 -0.36 -5.43 4.82
N ASN A 64 -0.36 -6.50 4.02
CA ASN A 64 -1.01 -7.78 4.32
C ASN A 64 -2.49 -7.67 4.79
N ILE A 65 -3.09 -6.48 4.68
CA ILE A 65 -4.33 -6.09 5.32
C ILE A 65 -5.53 -6.40 4.44
N ARG A 66 -6.63 -6.79 5.05
CA ARG A 66 -7.88 -7.14 4.37
C ARG A 66 -8.85 -5.98 4.52
N ASP A 67 -9.85 -5.93 3.66
CA ASP A 67 -10.74 -4.77 3.61
C ASP A 67 -11.51 -4.57 4.92
N ASP A 68 -11.88 -5.66 5.60
CA ASP A 68 -12.50 -5.65 6.94
C ASP A 68 -11.52 -5.34 8.08
N GLU A 69 -10.22 -5.26 7.79
CA GLU A 69 -9.16 -4.91 8.74
C GLU A 69 -8.79 -3.43 8.71
N VAL A 70 -9.16 -2.71 7.65
CA VAL A 70 -8.90 -1.27 7.52
C VAL A 70 -9.82 -0.47 8.45
N ALA A 71 -9.23 0.23 9.41
CA ALA A 71 -9.96 1.06 10.37
C ALA A 71 -9.14 2.30 10.75
N ASN A 72 -9.82 3.32 11.29
CA ASN A 72 -9.19 4.52 11.86
C ASN A 72 -8.32 5.32 10.87
N VAL A 73 -8.63 5.30 9.57
CA VAL A 73 -7.93 6.12 8.59
C VAL A 73 -8.23 7.60 8.87
N PRO A 74 -7.21 8.45 9.09
CA PRO A 74 -7.41 9.87 9.37
C PRO A 74 -8.21 10.61 8.30
N ARG A 75 -8.99 11.62 8.70
CA ARG A 75 -9.75 12.43 7.76
C ARG A 75 -8.81 13.11 6.77
N GLY A 76 -9.12 12.99 5.48
CA GLY A 76 -8.34 13.56 4.38
C GLY A 76 -7.25 12.65 3.84
N VAL A 77 -6.97 11.51 4.50
CA VAL A 77 -6.15 10.44 3.94
C VAL A 77 -7.04 9.56 3.05
N ALA A 78 -6.58 9.26 1.85
CA ALA A 78 -7.33 8.46 0.87
C ALA A 78 -6.53 7.24 0.42
N ASP A 79 -7.23 6.14 0.10
CA ASP A 79 -6.65 4.93 -0.55
C ASP A 79 -6.57 5.18 -2.06
N ALA A 80 -5.38 5.04 -2.64
CA ALA A 80 -5.09 5.36 -4.03
C ALA A 80 -5.90 4.54 -5.04
N TRP A 81 -6.13 3.25 -4.77
CA TRP A 81 -6.90 2.40 -5.68
C TRP A 81 -8.40 2.76 -5.64
N LEU A 82 -8.94 3.00 -4.45
CA LEU A 82 -10.33 3.43 -4.29
C LEU A 82 -10.57 4.76 -5.01
N ALA A 83 -9.67 5.73 -4.83
CA ALA A 83 -9.81 7.04 -5.45
C ALA A 83 -9.54 7.06 -6.96
N ALA A 84 -8.79 6.08 -7.49
CA ALA A 84 -8.63 5.87 -8.92
C ALA A 84 -9.86 5.19 -9.58
N GLY A 85 -10.92 4.92 -8.81
CA GLY A 85 -12.18 4.35 -9.30
C GLY A 85 -12.38 2.86 -9.03
N ALA A 86 -11.57 2.25 -8.15
CA ALA A 86 -11.75 0.88 -7.67
C ALA A 86 -11.91 -0.17 -8.81
N LYS A 87 -11.06 -0.07 -9.84
CA LYS A 87 -11.16 -0.95 -11.01
C LYS A 87 -10.77 -2.38 -10.64
N GLY A 88 -11.62 -3.35 -11.02
CA GLY A 88 -11.43 -4.77 -10.69
C GLY A 88 -10.22 -5.42 -11.38
N ASP A 89 -9.75 -4.88 -12.51
CA ASP A 89 -8.55 -5.38 -13.20
C ASP A 89 -7.24 -5.02 -12.49
N THR A 90 -7.26 -4.02 -11.60
CA THR A 90 -6.12 -3.58 -10.78
C THR A 90 -6.32 -3.81 -9.28
N GLU A 91 -7.33 -4.57 -8.88
CA GLU A 91 -7.69 -4.77 -7.46
C GLU A 91 -6.69 -5.65 -6.71
N PHE A 92 -6.36 -6.82 -7.26
CA PHE A 92 -5.56 -7.83 -6.55
C PHE A 92 -4.08 -7.68 -6.89
N THR A 93 -3.28 -7.37 -5.86
CA THR A 93 -1.82 -7.25 -5.97
C THR A 93 -1.11 -8.57 -5.71
N TRP A 94 -1.77 -9.50 -5.03
CA TRP A 94 -1.33 -10.88 -4.86
C TRP A 94 -2.44 -11.81 -5.35
N ASP A 95 -2.22 -12.49 -6.47
CA ASP A 95 -3.24 -13.31 -7.15
C ASP A 95 -2.66 -14.64 -7.62
N THR A 96 -2.89 -15.71 -6.86
CA THR A 96 -2.37 -17.06 -7.18
C THR A 96 -3.13 -17.78 -8.30
N ARG A 97 -4.15 -17.13 -8.90
CA ARG A 97 -4.79 -17.61 -10.14
C ARG A 97 -4.05 -17.13 -11.38
N LYS A 98 -3.35 -15.98 -11.28
CA LYS A 98 -2.60 -15.36 -12.38
C LYS A 98 -1.09 -15.48 -12.21
N ASN A 99 -0.62 -15.52 -10.97
CA ASN A 99 0.78 -15.66 -10.59
C ASN A 99 1.03 -17.06 -10.02
N ASP A 100 1.90 -17.83 -10.65
CA ASP A 100 2.22 -19.21 -10.25
C ASP A 100 3.57 -19.33 -9.54
N ASN A 101 4.20 -18.21 -9.16
CA ASN A 101 5.41 -18.25 -8.33
C ASN A 101 5.13 -18.90 -6.96
N LYS A 102 3.87 -18.89 -6.50
CA LYS A 102 3.39 -19.62 -5.32
C LYS A 102 2.05 -20.30 -5.61
N HIS A 103 1.85 -21.47 -5.01
CA HIS A 103 0.59 -22.20 -5.08
C HIS A 103 -0.23 -22.00 -3.81
N SER A 104 -1.43 -21.42 -3.92
CA SER A 104 -2.32 -21.16 -2.77
C SER A 104 -3.80 -21.27 -3.11
N PHE A 105 -4.19 -22.36 -3.78
CA PHE A 105 -5.60 -22.71 -4.05
C PHE A 105 -6.45 -21.56 -4.65
N GLY A 106 -5.85 -20.69 -5.48
CA GLY A 106 -6.55 -19.59 -6.12
C GLY A 106 -6.96 -18.44 -5.19
N ALA A 107 -6.24 -18.24 -4.08
CA ALA A 107 -6.38 -17.08 -3.20
C ALA A 107 -5.94 -15.78 -3.91
N ARG A 108 -6.65 -14.68 -3.59
CA ARG A 108 -6.41 -13.35 -4.14
C ARG A 108 -6.59 -12.31 -3.04
N ASN A 109 -5.67 -11.37 -2.93
CA ASN A 109 -5.73 -10.30 -1.93
C ASN A 109 -5.16 -8.98 -2.48
N ARG A 110 -5.65 -7.89 -1.92
CA ARG A 110 -5.12 -6.53 -2.11
C ARG A 110 -4.22 -6.17 -0.93
N PHE A 111 -3.08 -6.86 -0.85
CA PHE A 111 -2.13 -6.71 0.25
C PHE A 111 -1.35 -5.40 0.13
N ASP A 112 -0.95 -5.06 -1.08
CA ASP A 112 -0.14 -3.88 -1.36
C ASP A 112 -1.06 -2.68 -1.59
N ARG A 113 -0.89 -1.65 -0.76
CA ARG A 113 -1.74 -0.44 -0.82
C ARG A 113 -0.90 0.80 -0.65
N ILE A 114 -1.39 1.91 -1.23
CA ILE A 114 -0.85 3.25 -1.02
C ILE A 114 -1.99 4.14 -0.55
N PHE A 115 -1.78 4.76 0.60
CA PHE A 115 -2.59 5.85 1.14
C PHE A 115 -1.84 7.16 0.94
N TRP A 116 -2.57 8.25 0.68
CA TRP A 116 -1.95 9.57 0.58
C TRP A 116 -2.77 10.67 1.23
N TYR A 117 -2.07 11.73 1.61
CA TYR A 117 -2.62 13.00 2.08
C TYR A 117 -1.89 14.16 1.42
N GLY A 118 -2.61 15.26 1.19
CA GLY A 118 -2.03 16.53 0.78
C GLY A 118 -2.80 17.19 -0.36
N PRO A 119 -2.19 18.17 -1.03
CA PRO A 119 -2.89 19.01 -2.01
C PRO A 119 -3.24 18.32 -3.34
N LEU A 120 -2.63 17.17 -3.66
CA LEU A 120 -2.89 16.43 -4.91
C LEU A 120 -4.22 15.67 -4.79
N ARG A 121 -5.13 15.93 -5.75
CA ARG A 121 -6.53 15.49 -5.66
C ARG A 121 -6.88 14.34 -6.61
N ARG A 122 -6.02 14.07 -7.59
CA ARG A 122 -6.23 12.99 -8.56
C ARG A 122 -5.12 11.97 -8.47
N VAL A 123 -5.48 10.73 -8.72
CA VAL A 123 -4.53 9.62 -8.80
C VAL A 123 -4.87 8.73 -9.98
N LYS A 124 -3.86 8.35 -10.75
CA LYS A 124 -3.93 7.18 -11.64
C LYS A 124 -3.30 6.00 -10.91
N PHE A 125 -3.91 4.84 -11.05
CA PHE A 125 -3.46 3.60 -10.43
C PHE A 125 -3.30 2.52 -11.49
N ALA A 126 -2.18 1.81 -11.46
CA ALA A 126 -1.91 0.68 -12.34
C ALA A 126 -1.12 -0.41 -11.60
N LEU A 127 -1.17 -1.63 -12.13
CA LEU A 127 -0.28 -2.71 -11.74
C LEU A 127 0.89 -2.82 -12.72
N ALA A 128 2.05 -3.21 -12.22
CA ALA A 128 3.25 -3.47 -13.02
C ALA A 128 3.90 -4.79 -12.61
N GLY A 129 4.90 -5.23 -13.39
CA GLY A 129 5.61 -6.49 -13.13
C GLY A 129 4.83 -7.76 -13.52
N GLN A 130 3.78 -7.63 -14.35
CA GLN A 130 2.90 -8.73 -14.77
C GLN A 130 3.45 -9.55 -15.95
N GLN A 131 4.69 -9.31 -16.37
CA GLN A 131 5.35 -10.05 -17.45
C GLN A 131 6.30 -11.09 -16.87
N ARG A 132 6.23 -12.32 -17.38
CA ARG A 132 7.17 -13.38 -17.01
C ARG A 132 8.57 -13.09 -17.51
N ILE A 133 9.55 -13.42 -16.70
CA ILE A 133 10.95 -13.42 -17.07
C ILE A 133 11.20 -14.63 -17.97
N ARG A 134 11.63 -14.38 -19.21
CA ARG A 134 11.75 -15.44 -20.24
C ARG A 134 12.79 -16.50 -19.91
N SER A 135 13.88 -16.14 -19.23
CA SER A 135 15.00 -17.04 -18.96
C SER A 135 14.73 -18.05 -17.85
N CYS A 136 13.83 -17.74 -16.91
CA CYS A 136 13.51 -18.61 -15.76
C CYS A 136 12.03 -18.93 -15.61
N LEU A 137 11.19 -18.45 -16.54
CA LEU A 137 9.75 -18.74 -16.67
C LEU A 137 8.89 -18.40 -15.45
N CYS A 138 9.39 -17.63 -14.49
CA CYS A 138 8.65 -17.09 -13.36
C CYS A 138 8.32 -15.61 -13.55
N PHE A 139 7.40 -15.09 -12.74
CA PHE A 139 7.21 -13.65 -12.60
C PHE A 139 8.32 -13.03 -11.74
N PRO A 140 8.59 -11.71 -11.83
CA PRO A 140 9.59 -11.04 -11.01
C PRO A 140 9.36 -11.19 -9.50
N SER A 141 8.10 -11.32 -9.08
CA SER A 141 7.66 -11.54 -7.70
C SER A 141 6.33 -12.29 -7.72
N ASP A 142 5.94 -12.90 -6.60
CA ASP A 142 4.57 -13.39 -6.40
C ASP A 142 3.55 -12.26 -6.18
N HIS A 143 4.02 -11.03 -5.98
CA HIS A 143 3.23 -9.80 -5.96
C HIS A 143 3.36 -9.02 -7.27
N TRP A 144 2.29 -8.33 -7.66
CA TRP A 144 2.32 -7.26 -8.65
C TRP A 144 2.70 -5.94 -7.98
N ALA A 145 3.53 -5.16 -8.66
CA ALA A 145 3.88 -3.83 -8.18
C ALA A 145 2.68 -2.88 -8.35
N VAL A 146 2.44 -2.04 -7.34
CA VAL A 146 1.49 -0.93 -7.41
C VAL A 146 2.20 0.31 -7.93
N HIS A 147 1.64 0.95 -8.96
CA HIS A 147 2.16 2.20 -9.51
C HIS A 147 1.08 3.28 -9.47
N CYS A 148 1.40 4.41 -8.82
CA CYS A 148 0.50 5.54 -8.64
C CYS A 148 1.11 6.83 -9.19
N GLU A 149 0.34 7.59 -9.97
CA GLU A 149 0.67 8.96 -10.40
C GLU A 149 -0.30 9.95 -9.76
N PHE A 150 0.20 10.87 -8.94
CA PHE A 150 -0.61 11.86 -8.23
C PHE A 150 -0.53 13.24 -8.92
N SER A 151 -1.66 13.94 -9.05
CA SER A 151 -1.77 15.27 -9.69
C SER A 151 -2.86 16.16 -9.11
#